data_AF-A0A9D2NN68-F1
#
_entry.id   AF-A0A9D2NN68-F1
#
_cell.length_a   1.000
_cell.length_b   1.000
_cell.length_c   1.000
_cell.angle_alpha   90.00
_cell.angle_beta   90.00
_cell.angle_gamma   90.00
#
_symmetry.space_group_name_H-M   'P 1'
#
loop_
_entity.id
_entity.type
_entity.pdbx_description
1 polymer ?
#
loop_
_entity_poly.entity_id
_entity_poly.type
_entity_poly.pdbx_seq_one_letter_code
_entity_poly.pdbx_strand_id
1 'polypeptide(L)' 'MKITGTKCYIQIEDDNGDIARFDGEACLGVFYADAEPVQWIRHKGEAADKDRIDLIYRATRYGKNNDIKILSLWTK' A
#
# COMPACT_ATOMS: atom_id res chain seq x y z
N MET A 1 2.72 -10.01 -5.10
CA MET A 1 2.63 -8.72 -4.39
C MET A 1 3.74 -8.64 -3.36
N LYS A 2 4.28 -7.44 -3.15
CA LYS A 2 5.38 -7.17 -2.22
C LYS A 2 5.10 -5.86 -1.48
N ILE A 3 5.30 -5.86 -0.17
CA ILE A 3 5.11 -4.69 0.68
C ILE A 3 6.44 -4.37 1.33
N THR A 4 6.88 -3.13 1.19
CA THR A 4 8.11 -2.61 1.78
C THR A 4 7.82 -1.28 2.43
N GLY A 5 8.65 -0.86 3.37
CA GLY A 5 8.45 0.41 4.03
C GLY A 5 9.73 0.97 4.62
N THR A 6 9.70 2.27 4.83
CA THR A 6 10.75 3.05 5.49
C THR A 6 10.14 3.75 6.71
N LYS A 7 10.86 4.67 7.34
CA LYS A 7 10.28 5.55 8.38
C LYS A 7 9.39 6.66 7.81
N CYS A 8 9.25 6.77 6.49
CA CYS A 8 8.57 7.90 5.84
C CYS A 8 7.50 7.48 4.82
N TYR A 9 7.56 6.25 4.31
CA TYR A 9 6.57 5.76 3.36
C TYR A 9 6.46 4.24 3.36
N ILE A 10 5.32 3.75 2.89
CA ILE A 10 5.08 2.35 2.52
C ILE A 10 4.97 2.26 1.01
N GLN A 11 5.59 1.24 0.42
CA GLN A 11 5.51 0.94 -1.00
C GLN A 11 4.91 -0.45 -1.22
N ILE A 12 3.90 -0.51 -2.08
CA ILE A 12 3.22 -1.73 -2.48
C ILE A 12 3.50 -1.93 -3.97
N GLU A 13 4.01 -3.12 -4.30
CA GLU A 13 4.18 -3.60 -5.67
C GLU A 13 3.22 -4.77 -5.88
N ASP A 14 2.33 -4.63 -6.87
CA ASP A 14 1.35 -5.67 -7.20
C ASP A 14 1.87 -6.65 -8.27
N ASP A 15 1.11 -7.70 -8.55
CA ASP A 15 1.51 -8.74 -9.50
C ASP A 15 1.44 -8.29 -10.97
N ASN A 16 0.76 -7.18 -11.26
CA ASN A 16 0.72 -6.56 -12.59
C ASN A 16 1.93 -5.63 -12.81
N GLY A 17 2.73 -5.42 -11.76
CA GLY A 17 3.87 -4.52 -11.76
C GLY A 17 3.51 -3.08 -11.41
N ASP A 18 2.28 -2.78 -10.99
CA ASP A 18 1.97 -1.45 -10.48
C ASP A 18 2.69 -1.21 -9.15
N ILE A 19 3.24 -0.01 -8.98
CA ILE A 19 4.00 0.40 -7.80
C ILE A 19 3.37 1.68 -7.27
N ALA A 20 2.79 1.59 -6.08
CA ALA A 20 2.24 2.73 -5.36
C ALA A 20 3.01 2.97 -4.06
N ARG A 21 3.14 4.24 -3.70
CA ARG A 21 3.71 4.70 -2.44
C ARG A 21 2.65 5.46 -1.66
N PHE A 22 2.56 5.14 -0.38
CA PHE A 22 1.68 5.76 0.59
C PHE A 22 2.54 6.40 1.67
N ASP A 23 2.10 7.54 2.20
CA ASP A 23 2.71 8.08 3.41
C ASP A 23 2.47 7.11 4.56
N GLY A 24 3.46 6.98 5.45
CA GLY A 24 3.40 6.01 6.52
C GLY A 24 4.78 5.56 7.00
N GLU A 25 4.80 4.54 7.85
CA GLU A 25 6.05 4.02 8.39
C GLU A 25 6.02 2.52 8.64
N ALA A 26 7.17 1.89 8.44
CA ALA A 26 7.44 0.54 8.88
C ALA A 26 8.17 0.58 10.22
N CYS A 27 7.54 0.04 11.26
CA CYS A 27 8.11 -0.01 12.61
C CYS A 27 7.74 -1.33 13.29
N LEU A 28 8.70 -1.94 14.00
CA LEU A 28 8.50 -3.17 14.79
C LEU A 28 7.82 -4.33 14.02
N GLY A 29 8.14 -4.48 12.73
CA GLY A 29 7.55 -5.53 11.88
C GLY A 29 6.11 -5.26 11.43
N VAL A 30 5.60 -4.04 11.64
CA VAL A 30 4.27 -3.58 11.23
C VAL A 30 4.42 -2.47 10.20
N PHE A 31 3.52 -2.45 9.21
CA PHE A 31 3.40 -1.37 8.24
C PHE A 31 2.19 -0.50 8.58
N TYR A 32 2.43 0.78 8.81
CA TYR A 32 1.41 1.81 8.98
C TYR A 32 1.36 2.64 7.71
N ALA A 33 0.20 2.78 7.09
CA ALA A 33 0.04 3.55 5.87
C ALA A 33 -1.24 4.39 5.93
N ASP A 34 -1.14 5.64 5.51
CA ASP A 34 -2.31 6.47 5.23
C ASP A 34 -2.91 6.05 3.88
N ALA A 35 -4.23 5.96 3.78
CA ALA A 35 -4.89 5.59 2.53
C ALA A 35 -4.74 6.69 1.45
N GLU A 36 -4.48 7.94 1.87
CA GLU A 36 -4.22 9.11 1.05
C GLU A 36 -3.17 10.01 1.74
N PRO A 37 -2.28 10.69 0.99
CA PRO A 37 -2.17 10.66 -0.47
C PRO A 37 -1.50 9.38 -1.00
N VAL A 38 -1.78 9.02 -2.26
CA VAL A 38 -1.07 7.96 -2.99
C VAL A 38 -0.20 8.54 -4.09
N GLN A 39 1.03 8.07 -4.18
CA GLN A 39 1.94 8.37 -5.28
C GLN A 39 2.17 7.11 -6.12
N TRP A 40 1.70 7.12 -7.36
CA TRP A 40 1.99 6.05 -8.32
C TRP A 40 3.39 6.24 -8.91
N ILE A 41 4.30 5.34 -8.55
CA ILE A 41 5.67 5.31 -9.11
C ILE A 41 5.65 4.65 -10.49
N ARG A 42 4.81 3.62 -10.64
CA ARG A 42 4.52 2.95 -11.91
C ARG A 42 3.05 2.53 -11.90
N HIS A 43 2.30 2.93 -12.91
CA HIS A 43 0.92 2.50 -13.12
C HIS A 43 0.63 2.44 -14.61
N LYS A 44 -0.11 1.43 -15.06
CA LYS A 44 -0.49 1.34 -16.47
C LYS A 44 -1.68 2.26 -16.77
N GLY A 45 -1.40 3.39 -17.41
CA GLY A 45 -2.40 4.37 -17.80
C GLY A 45 -2.68 5.39 -16.70
N GLU A 46 -3.80 6.09 -16.81
CA GLU A 46 -4.22 7.07 -15.80
C GLU A 46 -4.76 6.34 -14.57
N ALA A 47 -4.22 6.69 -13.39
CA ALA A 47 -4.64 6.08 -12.15
C ALA A 47 -5.96 6.69 -11.67
N ALA A 48 -6.93 5.84 -11.33
CA ALA A 48 -8.20 6.24 -10.75
C ALA A 48 -8.29 5.84 -9.26
N ASP A 49 -9.18 6.49 -8.51
CA ASP A 49 -9.40 6.16 -7.09
C ASP A 49 -9.76 4.70 -6.85
N LYS A 50 -10.48 4.08 -7.80
CA LYS A 50 -10.80 2.65 -7.74
C LYS A 50 -9.54 1.77 -7.71
N ASP A 51 -8.48 2.17 -8.42
CA ASP A 51 -7.23 1.39 -8.53
C ASP A 51 -6.49 1.45 -7.19
N ARG A 52 -6.50 2.63 -6.56
CA ARG A 52 -5.98 2.81 -5.19
C ARG A 52 -6.75 1.97 -4.18
N ILE A 53 -8.08 2.04 -4.19
CA ILE A 53 -8.94 1.29 -3.26
C ILE A 53 -8.73 -0.22 -3.43
N ASP A 54 -8.70 -0.71 -4.67
CA ASP A 54 -8.44 -2.11 -4.98
C ASP A 54 -7.04 -2.55 -4.51
N LEU A 55 -6.01 -1.72 -4.73
CA LEU A 55 -4.66 -2.02 -4.27
C LEU A 55 -4.58 -2.12 -2.74
N ILE A 56 -5.19 -1.19 -1.99
CA ILE A 56 -5.23 -1.23 -0.53
C ILE A 56 -5.96 -2.49 -0.06
N TYR A 57 -7.09 -2.84 -0.69
CA TYR A 57 -7.84 -4.05 -0.37
C TYR A 57 -7.00 -5.32 -0.59
N ARG A 58 -6.34 -5.44 -1.75
CA ARG A 58 -5.45 -6.56 -2.07
C ARG A 58 -4.29 -6.64 -1.07
N ALA A 59 -3.59 -5.54 -0.81
CA ALA A 59 -2.48 -5.49 0.13
C ALA A 59 -2.90 -5.93 1.54
N THR A 60 -4.03 -5.42 2.03
CA THR A 60 -4.60 -5.80 3.33
C THR A 60 -4.90 -7.30 3.40
N ARG A 61 -5.48 -7.88 2.33
CA ARG A 61 -5.76 -9.32 2.25
C ARG A 61 -4.49 -10.15 2.22
N TYR A 62 -3.50 -9.73 1.45
CA TYR A 62 -2.19 -10.39 1.40
C TYR A 62 -1.49 -10.35 2.74
N GLY A 63 -1.56 -9.22 3.46
CA GLY A 63 -0.98 -9.12 4.79
C GLY A 63 -1.57 -10.13 5.77
N LYS A 64 -2.90 -10.24 5.82
CA LYS A 64 -3.61 -11.25 6.64
C LYS A 64 -3.20 -12.69 6.32
N ASN A 65 -2.93 -13.00 5.05
CA ASN A 65 -2.58 -14.35 4.60
C ASN A 65 -1.10 -14.70 4.82
N ASN A 66 -0.23 -13.72 5.07
CA ASN A 66 1.23 -13.90 5.19
C ASN A 66 1.78 -13.45 6.55
N ASP A 67 0.91 -13.29 7.56
CA ASP A 67 1.26 -12.78 8.91
C ASP A 67 1.97 -11.40 8.88
N ILE A 68 1.63 -10.57 7.90
CA ILE A 68 2.12 -9.19 7.79
C ILE A 68 1.03 -8.25 8.31
N LYS A 69 1.35 -7.47 9.35
CA LYS A 69 0.42 -6.48 9.90
C LYS A 69 0.46 -5.20 9.08
N ILE A 70 -0.69 -4.84 8.51
CA ILE A 70 -0.91 -3.58 7.80
C ILE A 70 -2.02 -2.84 8.53
N LEU A 71 -1.73 -1.63 8.98
CA LEU A 71 -2.68 -0.73 9.60
C LEU A 71 -2.90 0.44 8.65
N SER A 72 -4.04 0.44 7.98
CA SER A 72 -4.46 1.50 7.07
C SER A 72 -5.38 2.48 7.81
N LEU A 73 -5.01 3.75 7.87
CA LEU A 73 -5.90 4.81 8.35
C LEU A 73 -6.81 5.25 7.19
N TRP A 74 -8.07 4.83 7.25
CA TRP A 74 -9.12 5.39 6.40
C TRP A 74 -9.64 6.64 7.12
N THR A 75 -9.35 7.83 6.60
CA THR A 75 -10.07 9.03 7.03
C THR A 75 -11.55 8.85 6.68
N LYS A 76 -12.39 8.95 7.72
CA LYS A 76 -13.85 8.79 7.67
C LYS A 76 -14.51 9.76 6.70
#